data_AF-A0A4W5RHG0-F1
#
_entry.id   AF-A0A4W5RHG0-F1
#
_cell.length_a   1.000
_cell.length_b   1.000
_cell.length_c   1.000
_cell.angle_alpha   90.00
_cell.angle_beta   90.00
_cell.angle_gamma   90.00
#
_symmetry.space_group_name_H-M   'P 1'
#
loop_
_entity.id
_entity.type
_entity.pdbx_description
1 polymer ?
#
loop_
_entity_poly.entity_id
_entity_poly.type
_entity_poly.pdbx_seq_one_letter_code
_entity_poly.pdbx_strand_id
1 'polypeptide(L)'
;MGADCVVSSSSLSVPPGLYELLCALPSQLQPHVHSQDDSTFLHNMFGERSLHSLVKIHERLQHYEDRSPAPILDSAGSLATDVTFSTTIKEIWNLLWKNNVSLLSVHDTVAQKSYDPELPPLPNDIDDDEDSVKIIRLVKNKEPLVSPPHNSHHNNSSNRFPVFFNDQ
;
A
#
# COMPACT_ATOMS: atom_id res chain seq x y z
N MET A 1 11.04 -21.49 56.40
CA MET A 1 10.17 -21.79 55.25
C MET A 1 9.43 -20.53 54.89
N GLY A 2 9.39 -20.19 53.60
CA GLY A 2 8.67 -19.02 53.07
C GLY A 2 9.63 -18.05 52.40
N ALA A 3 10.10 -18.38 51.20
CA ALA A 3 10.78 -17.44 50.32
C ALA A 3 9.71 -16.67 49.53
N ASP A 4 9.74 -15.35 49.61
CA ASP A 4 8.96 -14.46 48.76
C ASP A 4 9.49 -14.53 47.33
N CYS A 5 8.67 -15.06 46.41
CA CYS A 5 8.96 -15.04 44.98
C CYS A 5 8.20 -13.87 44.35
N VAL A 6 8.90 -12.74 44.19
CA VAL A 6 8.48 -11.65 43.30
C VAL A 6 8.58 -12.18 41.88
N VAL A 7 7.45 -12.61 41.31
CA VAL A 7 7.37 -12.87 39.87
C VAL A 7 7.22 -11.52 39.19
N SER A 8 8.37 -10.94 38.81
CA SER A 8 8.42 -9.93 37.75
C SER A 8 7.98 -10.59 36.45
N SER A 9 6.68 -10.53 36.16
CA SER A 9 6.15 -10.79 34.84
C SER A 9 6.51 -9.61 33.95
N SER A 10 7.76 -9.55 33.48
CA SER A 10 8.08 -8.87 32.24
C SER A 10 7.38 -9.65 31.13
N SER A 11 6.09 -9.39 30.92
CA SER A 11 5.40 -9.87 29.73
C SER A 11 6.11 -9.23 28.55
N LEU A 12 6.90 -10.03 27.86
CA LEU A 12 7.42 -9.75 26.53
C LEU A 12 6.19 -9.32 25.71
N SER A 13 6.00 -8.01 25.52
CA SER A 13 4.83 -7.48 24.84
C SER A 13 4.96 -7.89 23.38
N VAL A 14 4.32 -8.99 23.02
CA VAL A 14 4.05 -9.32 21.64
C VAL A 14 3.40 -8.06 21.05
N PRO A 15 3.99 -7.43 20.01
CA PRO A 15 3.40 -6.25 19.43
C PRO A 15 1.95 -6.60 19.02
N PRO A 16 0.97 -5.76 19.37
CA PRO A 16 -0.42 -6.03 19.07
C PRO A 16 -0.58 -6.25 17.56
N GLY A 17 -1.41 -7.23 17.20
CA GLY A 17 -1.72 -7.51 15.80
C GLY A 17 -2.34 -6.30 15.11
N LEU A 18 -2.25 -6.22 13.78
CA LEU A 18 -2.78 -5.08 13.01
C LEU A 18 -4.27 -4.87 13.27
N TYR A 19 -5.00 -5.98 13.47
CA TYR A 19 -6.42 -5.95 13.82
C TYR A 19 -6.67 -5.35 15.22
N GLU A 20 -5.83 -5.68 16.20
CA GLU A 20 -5.95 -5.14 17.56
C GLU A 20 -5.68 -3.63 17.57
N LEU A 21 -4.69 -3.19 16.78
CA LEU A 21 -4.44 -1.78 16.57
C LEU A 21 -5.66 -1.09 15.94
N LEU A 22 -6.24 -1.66 14.89
CA LEU A 22 -7.45 -1.13 14.26
C LEU A 22 -8.59 -0.94 15.27
N CYS A 23 -8.79 -1.89 16.18
CA CYS A 23 -9.82 -1.81 17.22
C CYS A 23 -9.50 -0.75 18.30
N ALA A 24 -8.23 -0.50 18.58
CA ALA A 24 -7.80 0.46 19.61
C ALA A 24 -7.74 1.91 19.09
N LEU A 25 -7.57 2.11 17.78
CA LEU A 25 -7.43 3.43 17.15
C LEU A 25 -8.57 4.41 17.45
N PRO A 26 -9.87 4.02 17.40
CA PRO A 26 -10.97 4.93 17.71
C PRO A 26 -10.80 5.59 19.08
N SER A 27 -10.52 4.80 20.12
CA SER A 27 -10.36 5.28 21.49
C SER A 27 -9.10 6.14 21.67
N GLN A 28 -8.02 5.84 20.94
CA GLN A 28 -6.78 6.62 20.99
C GLN A 28 -6.88 7.96 20.25
N LEU A 29 -7.71 8.03 19.20
CA LEU A 29 -7.91 9.25 18.41
C LEU A 29 -8.94 10.19 19.03
N GLN A 30 -9.90 9.67 19.83
CA GLN A 30 -10.95 10.49 20.48
C GLN A 30 -10.44 11.80 21.13
N PRO A 31 -9.34 11.82 21.92
CA PRO A 31 -8.88 13.06 22.57
C PRO A 31 -8.33 14.13 21.62
N HIS A 32 -7.97 13.74 20.39
CA HIS A 32 -7.28 14.59 19.41
C HIS A 32 -8.22 15.08 18.29
N VAL A 33 -9.46 14.59 18.25
CA VAL A 33 -10.44 14.96 17.23
C VAL A 33 -11.31 16.10 17.75
N HIS A 34 -11.14 17.29 17.17
CA HIS A 34 -11.87 18.49 17.58
C HIS A 34 -13.15 18.73 16.76
N SER A 35 -13.28 18.10 15.59
CA SER A 35 -14.46 18.20 14.71
C SER A 35 -15.41 17.03 14.92
N GLN A 36 -16.70 17.33 15.10
CA GLN A 36 -17.73 16.29 15.21
C GLN A 36 -17.88 15.47 13.92
N ASP A 37 -17.68 16.11 12.77
CA ASP A 37 -17.77 15.45 11.46
C ASP A 37 -16.64 14.42 11.29
N ASP A 38 -15.41 14.79 11.68
CA ASP A 38 -14.26 13.90 11.64
C ASP A 38 -14.41 12.73 12.62
N SER A 39 -14.92 12.99 13.83
CA SER A 39 -15.18 11.95 14.83
C SER A 39 -16.21 10.94 14.33
N THR A 40 -17.28 11.44 13.72
CA THR A 40 -18.34 10.61 13.13
C THR A 40 -17.82 9.80 11.94
N PHE A 41 -17.04 10.43 11.06
CA PHE A 41 -16.39 9.75 9.93
C PHE A 41 -15.47 8.62 10.39
N LEU A 42 -14.56 8.90 11.32
CA LEU A 42 -13.61 7.90 11.83
C LEU A 42 -14.34 6.75 12.54
N HIS A 43 -15.36 7.05 13.34
CA HIS A 43 -16.17 6.01 13.98
C HIS A 43 -16.86 5.11 12.95
N ASN A 44 -17.39 5.69 11.87
CA ASN A 44 -18.01 4.93 10.79
C ASN A 44 -16.99 4.07 10.03
N MET A 45 -15.83 4.64 9.69
CA MET A 45 -14.76 3.94 8.98
C MET A 45 -14.19 2.79 9.82
N PHE A 46 -13.79 3.06 11.07
CA PHE A 46 -13.27 2.05 11.98
C PHE A 46 -14.33 1.05 12.45
N GLY A 47 -15.62 1.37 12.34
CA GLY A 47 -16.72 0.45 12.59
C GLY A 47 -17.07 -0.43 11.37
N GLU A 48 -16.47 -0.19 10.21
CA GLU A 48 -16.88 -0.83 8.97
C GLU A 48 -16.46 -2.32 8.92
N ARG A 49 -17.45 -3.20 8.74
CA ARG A 49 -17.20 -4.66 8.70
C ARG A 49 -16.29 -5.09 7.55
N SER A 50 -16.31 -4.37 6.43
CA SER A 50 -15.46 -4.63 5.27
C SER A 50 -13.99 -4.38 5.63
N LEU A 51 -13.67 -3.25 6.27
CA LEU A 51 -12.34 -2.87 6.72
C LEU A 51 -11.78 -3.88 7.71
N HIS A 52 -12.59 -4.27 8.70
CA HIS A 52 -12.23 -5.32 9.66
C HIS A 52 -11.89 -6.65 8.99
N SER A 53 -12.70 -7.04 8.00
CA SER A 53 -12.48 -8.28 7.25
C SER A 53 -11.23 -8.20 6.40
N LEU A 54 -11.00 -7.07 5.74
CA LEU A 54 -9.82 -6.81 4.91
C LEU A 54 -8.54 -6.87 5.74
N VAL A 55 -8.51 -6.21 6.90
CA VAL A 55 -7.37 -6.24 7.83
C VAL A 55 -7.09 -7.65 8.33
N LYS A 56 -8.12 -8.44 8.67
CA LYS A 56 -7.95 -9.85 9.08
C LYS A 56 -7.40 -10.72 7.95
N ILE A 57 -7.86 -10.51 6.72
CA ILE A 57 -7.35 -11.22 5.55
C ILE A 57 -5.89 -10.84 5.31
N HIS A 58 -5.57 -9.55 5.37
CA HIS A 58 -4.22 -9.04 5.22
C HIS A 58 -3.25 -9.63 6.24
N GLU A 59 -3.60 -9.61 7.53
CA GLU A 59 -2.76 -10.19 8.60
C GLU A 59 -2.53 -11.69 8.40
N ARG A 60 -3.56 -12.42 7.96
CA ARG A 60 -3.43 -13.84 7.60
C ARG A 60 -2.52 -14.05 6.39
N LEU A 61 -2.65 -13.25 5.34
CA LEU A 61 -1.82 -13.33 4.14
C LEU A 61 -0.36 -12.97 4.45
N GLN A 62 -0.12 -11.97 5.29
CA GLN A 62 1.21 -11.58 5.73
C GLN A 62 1.92 -12.72 6.47
N HIS A 63 1.21 -13.45 7.33
CA HIS A 63 1.77 -14.64 7.97
C HIS A 63 2.14 -15.76 6.97
N TYR A 64 1.45 -15.86 5.84
CA TYR A 64 1.86 -16.77 4.76
C TYR A 64 3.07 -16.24 4.00
N GLU A 65 3.15 -14.93 3.76
CA GLU A 65 4.30 -14.29 3.11
C GLU A 65 5.58 -14.45 3.94
N ASP A 66 5.52 -14.28 5.25
CA ASP A 66 6.67 -14.48 6.17
C ASP A 66 7.22 -15.91 6.14
N ARG A 67 6.37 -16.88 5.78
CA ARG A 67 6.71 -18.30 5.65
C ARG A 67 6.95 -18.73 4.21
N SER A 68 6.81 -17.81 3.25
CA SER A 68 6.94 -18.13 1.84
C SER A 68 8.41 -18.43 1.49
N PRO A 69 8.67 -19.43 0.65
CA PRO A 69 10.02 -19.70 0.20
C PRO A 69 10.53 -18.55 -0.67
N ALA A 70 11.82 -18.23 -0.56
CA ALA A 70 12.44 -17.25 -1.45
C ALA A 70 12.35 -17.74 -2.91
N PRO A 71 11.95 -16.87 -3.86
CA PRO A 71 11.93 -17.22 -5.27
C PRO A 71 13.35 -17.55 -5.75
N ILE A 72 13.49 -18.64 -6.49
CA ILE A 72 14.79 -19.08 -7.04
C ILE A 72 15.21 -18.18 -8.21
N LEU A 73 14.22 -17.66 -8.93
CA LEU A 73 14.34 -16.74 -10.04
C LEU A 73 13.15 -15.79 -10.00
N ASP A 74 13.28 -14.59 -10.55
CA ASP A 74 12.25 -13.55 -10.60
C ASP A 74 11.76 -13.25 -12.03
N SER A 75 12.31 -13.96 -13.02
CA SER A 75 12.15 -13.77 -14.46
C SER A 75 12.02 -15.12 -15.19
N ALA A 76 11.27 -16.05 -14.59
CA ALA A 76 11.07 -17.38 -15.14
C ALA A 76 10.28 -17.36 -16.46
N GLY A 77 9.41 -16.37 -16.65
CA GLY A 77 8.72 -16.13 -17.93
C GLY A 77 9.68 -15.77 -19.07
N SER A 78 10.71 -14.96 -18.79
CA SER A 78 11.72 -14.58 -19.79
C SER A 78 12.66 -15.74 -20.12
N LEU A 79 13.17 -16.45 -19.09
CA LEU A 79 14.02 -17.63 -19.31
C LEU A 79 13.33 -18.67 -20.18
N ALA A 80 12.05 -18.88 -19.92
CA ALA A 80 11.23 -19.76 -20.69
C ALA A 80 11.09 -19.39 -22.16
N THR A 81 10.87 -18.11 -22.47
CA THR A 81 10.79 -17.67 -23.86
C THR A 81 12.09 -17.95 -24.62
N ASP A 82 13.23 -17.92 -23.93
CA ASP A 82 14.53 -18.22 -24.53
C ASP A 82 14.75 -19.73 -24.80
N VAL A 83 14.07 -20.62 -24.08
CA VAL A 83 14.14 -22.08 -24.30
C VAL A 83 13.29 -22.53 -25.51
N THR A 84 12.34 -21.71 -25.97
CA THR A 84 11.42 -21.99 -27.09
C THR A 84 12.09 -22.22 -28.46
N PHE A 85 13.36 -21.82 -28.63
CA PHE A 85 14.03 -21.81 -29.92
C PHE A 85 14.54 -23.18 -30.39
N SER A 86 14.41 -24.24 -29.58
CA SER A 86 14.78 -25.61 -29.99
C SER A 86 13.62 -26.29 -30.75
N THR A 87 13.76 -26.39 -32.07
CA THR A 87 12.70 -26.77 -33.01
C THR A 87 12.16 -28.20 -32.85
N THR A 88 12.85 -29.08 -32.12
CA THR A 88 12.50 -30.51 -31.99
C THR A 88 11.40 -30.79 -30.96
N ILE A 89 11.11 -29.85 -30.05
CA ILE A 89 10.20 -30.05 -28.91
C ILE A 89 8.93 -29.20 -29.06
N LYS A 90 8.64 -28.67 -30.26
CA LYS A 90 7.56 -27.70 -30.50
C LYS A 90 6.16 -28.12 -30.05
N GLU A 91 5.79 -29.39 -30.21
CA GLU A 91 4.45 -29.89 -29.83
C GLU A 91 4.33 -30.08 -28.31
N ILE A 92 5.35 -30.66 -27.66
CA ILE A 92 5.42 -30.80 -26.20
C ILE A 92 5.49 -29.42 -25.54
N TRP A 93 6.26 -28.51 -26.14
CA TRP A 93 6.31 -27.11 -25.77
C TRP A 93 4.93 -26.47 -25.87
N ASN A 94 4.23 -26.57 -27.00
CA ASN A 94 2.90 -25.98 -27.14
C ASN A 94 1.87 -26.57 -26.16
N LEU A 95 1.98 -27.84 -25.78
CA LEU A 95 1.09 -28.49 -24.83
C LEU A 95 1.36 -28.09 -23.38
N LEU A 96 2.64 -28.03 -22.97
CA LEU A 96 3.02 -27.58 -21.64
C LEU A 96 2.84 -26.06 -21.51
N TRP A 97 3.27 -25.29 -22.50
CA TRP A 97 3.47 -23.85 -22.36
C TRP A 97 2.22 -23.00 -22.54
N LYS A 98 1.26 -23.43 -23.37
CA LYS A 98 0.08 -22.63 -23.71
C LYS A 98 -0.83 -22.30 -22.50
N ASN A 99 -0.77 -23.10 -21.43
CA ASN A 99 -1.42 -22.80 -20.15
C ASN A 99 -0.40 -22.26 -19.09
N ASN A 100 0.87 -22.65 -19.20
CA ASN A 100 1.90 -22.30 -18.20
C ASN A 100 2.47 -20.88 -18.36
N VAL A 101 2.25 -20.17 -19.47
CA VAL A 101 2.66 -18.74 -19.60
C VAL A 101 1.99 -17.88 -18.53
N SER A 102 0.71 -18.13 -18.24
CA SER A 102 -0.02 -17.42 -17.18
C SER A 102 0.60 -17.68 -15.81
N LEU A 103 0.96 -18.95 -15.52
CA LEU A 103 1.61 -19.33 -14.27
C LEU A 103 2.96 -18.64 -14.08
N LEU A 104 3.75 -18.50 -15.14
CA LEU A 104 5.07 -17.87 -15.05
C LEU A 104 5.00 -16.36 -14.96
N SER A 105 4.01 -15.74 -15.59
CA SER A 105 3.70 -14.34 -15.34
C SER A 105 3.31 -14.12 -13.88
N VAL A 106 2.45 -14.97 -13.30
CA VAL A 106 2.10 -14.89 -11.86
C VAL A 106 3.33 -15.12 -10.98
N HIS A 107 4.16 -16.09 -11.31
CA HIS A 107 5.41 -16.35 -10.60
C HIS A 107 6.29 -15.10 -10.56
N ASP A 108 6.53 -14.48 -11.71
CA ASP A 108 7.39 -13.29 -11.80
C ASP A 108 6.77 -12.11 -11.05
N THR A 109 5.45 -11.88 -11.15
CA THR A 109 4.74 -10.85 -10.37
C THR A 109 4.92 -11.05 -8.87
N VAL A 110 4.76 -12.28 -8.37
CA VAL A 110 4.90 -12.60 -6.93
C VAL A 110 6.36 -12.51 -6.48
N ALA A 111 7.29 -13.02 -7.29
CA ALA A 111 8.73 -12.99 -7.00
C ALA A 111 9.27 -11.55 -6.92
N GLN A 112 8.80 -10.67 -7.80
CA GLN A 112 9.19 -9.25 -7.85
C GLN A 112 8.38 -8.37 -6.88
N LYS A 113 7.35 -8.92 -6.24
CA LYS A 113 6.37 -8.17 -5.41
C LYS A 113 5.74 -6.99 -6.16
N SER A 114 5.56 -7.13 -7.46
CA SER A 114 5.04 -6.08 -8.34
C SER A 114 3.51 -6.07 -8.34
N TYR A 115 2.93 -5.77 -7.18
CA TYR A 115 1.47 -5.73 -6.98
C TYR A 115 0.84 -4.36 -7.23
N ASP A 116 1.65 -3.34 -7.55
CA ASP A 116 1.16 -1.99 -7.82
C ASP A 116 0.18 -2.02 -9.00
N PRO A 117 -1.00 -1.39 -8.88
CA PRO A 117 -1.97 -1.36 -9.96
C PRO A 117 -1.41 -0.54 -11.13
N GLU A 118 -1.22 -1.18 -12.28
CA GLU A 118 -0.87 -0.49 -13.51
C GLU A 118 -2.05 0.37 -13.99
N LEU A 119 -1.79 1.66 -14.20
CA LEU A 119 -2.78 2.54 -14.80
C LEU A 119 -3.03 2.13 -16.26
N PRO A 120 -4.30 1.99 -16.69
CA PRO A 120 -4.60 1.78 -18.09
C PRO A 120 -4.05 2.95 -18.94
N PRO A 121 -3.58 2.68 -20.17
CA PRO A 121 -3.07 3.73 -21.04
C PRO A 121 -4.17 4.76 -21.33
N LEU A 122 -3.81 6.05 -21.29
CA LEU A 122 -4.73 7.13 -21.61
C LEU A 122 -5.18 7.02 -23.08
N PRO A 123 -6.48 7.10 -23.38
CA PRO A 123 -6.94 7.19 -24.76
C PRO A 123 -6.43 8.45 -25.46
N ASN A 124 -6.18 8.36 -26.76
CA ASN A 124 -5.54 9.42 -27.57
C ASN A 124 -6.41 10.67 -27.82
N ASP A 125 -7.70 10.62 -27.45
CA ASP A 125 -8.69 11.68 -27.75
C ASP A 125 -9.10 12.48 -26.49
N ILE A 126 -8.29 12.44 -25.42
CA ILE A 126 -8.58 13.21 -24.20
C ILE A 126 -7.98 14.62 -24.33
N ASP A 127 -8.76 15.63 -23.94
CA ASP A 127 -8.31 17.01 -23.83
C ASP A 127 -7.26 17.11 -22.70
N ASP A 128 -6.03 17.53 -23.03
CA ASP A 128 -4.92 17.65 -22.08
C ASP A 128 -5.18 18.67 -20.95
N ASP A 129 -6.18 19.56 -21.14
CA ASP A 129 -6.58 20.58 -20.17
C ASP A 129 -7.62 20.09 -19.15
N GLU A 130 -8.05 18.81 -19.21
CA GLU A 130 -9.00 18.26 -18.25
C GLU A 130 -8.34 17.94 -16.89
N ASP A 131 -8.96 18.38 -15.79
CA ASP A 131 -8.44 18.17 -14.42
C ASP A 131 -8.20 16.69 -14.09
N SER A 132 -8.94 15.77 -14.74
CA SER A 132 -8.76 14.32 -14.64
C SER A 132 -7.43 13.86 -15.24
N VAL A 133 -7.00 14.39 -16.40
CA VAL A 133 -5.68 14.12 -17.02
C VAL A 133 -4.56 14.64 -16.12
N LYS A 134 -4.77 15.80 -15.49
CA LYS A 134 -3.82 16.40 -14.55
C LYS A 134 -3.64 15.52 -13.31
N ILE A 135 -4.73 15.01 -12.73
CA ILE A 135 -4.71 14.03 -11.63
C ILE A 135 -4.00 12.73 -12.06
N ILE A 136 -4.32 12.19 -13.24
CA ILE A 136 -3.69 10.95 -13.73
C ILE A 136 -2.18 11.14 -13.96
N ARG A 137 -1.74 12.28 -14.48
CA ARG A 137 -0.31 12.61 -14.65
C ARG A 137 0.41 12.78 -13.32
N LEU A 138 -0.20 13.45 -12.34
CA LEU A 138 0.33 13.57 -10.97
C LEU A 138 0.56 12.19 -10.35
N VAL A 139 -0.44 11.31 -10.45
CA VAL A 139 -0.36 9.93 -9.94
C VAL A 139 0.67 9.10 -10.72
N LYS A 140 0.72 9.24 -12.05
CA LYS A 140 1.67 8.51 -12.91
C LYS A 140 3.13 8.97 -12.71
N ASN A 141 3.36 10.26 -12.47
CA ASN A 141 4.69 10.84 -12.36
C ASN A 141 5.19 10.99 -10.91
N LYS A 142 4.36 10.62 -9.91
CA LYS A 142 4.63 10.84 -8.47
C LYS A 142 5.02 12.30 -8.16
N GLU A 143 4.45 13.26 -8.90
CA GLU A 143 4.72 14.67 -8.70
C GLU A 143 3.99 15.16 -7.42
N PRO A 144 4.64 15.97 -6.55
CA PRO A 144 4.02 16.43 -5.31
C PRO A 144 2.83 17.36 -5.62
N LEU A 145 1.71 17.15 -4.92
CA LEU A 145 0.43 17.88 -5.07
C LEU A 145 0.47 19.37 -4.65
N VAL A 146 1.64 19.97 -4.51
CA VAL A 146 1.78 21.32 -3.98
C VAL A 146 2.34 22.23 -5.05
N SER A 147 1.44 22.86 -5.80
CA SER A 147 1.77 24.12 -6.49
C SER A 147 2.18 25.14 -5.41
N PRO A 148 3.35 25.80 -5.50
CA PRO A 148 3.70 26.90 -4.61
C PRO A 148 2.58 27.94 -4.68
N PRO A 149 2.20 28.57 -3.55
CA PRO A 149 1.19 29.61 -3.56
C PRO A 149 1.65 30.69 -4.54
N HIS A 150 0.88 30.85 -5.62
CA HIS A 150 1.08 31.95 -6.56
C HIS A 150 0.76 33.23 -5.79
N ASN A 151 1.81 33.93 -5.36
CA ASN A 151 1.76 35.29 -4.84
C ASN A 151 1.16 36.22 -5.90
N SER A 152 -0.16 36.31 -5.97
CA SER A 152 -0.82 37.50 -6.49
C SER A 152 -0.73 38.58 -5.42
N HIS A 153 0.24 39.48 -5.59
CA HIS A 153 0.25 40.77 -4.91
C HIS A 153 -1.08 41.49 -5.15
N HIS A 154 -1.93 41.50 -4.13
CA HIS A 154 -2.90 42.57 -3.89
C HIS A 154 -2.99 42.86 -2.40
N ASN A 155 -2.05 43.68 -1.93
CA ASN A 155 -2.26 44.87 -1.10
C ASN A 155 -3.62 44.93 -0.38
N ASN A 156 -3.67 44.70 0.93
CA ASN A 156 -3.81 45.75 1.94
C ASN A 156 -4.30 45.21 3.31
N SER A 157 -3.58 45.62 4.34
CA SER A 157 -3.98 45.80 5.74
C SER A 157 -4.51 44.64 6.59
N SER A 158 -3.71 44.35 7.63
CA SER A 158 -4.11 43.94 8.98
C SER A 158 -4.28 42.44 9.26
N ASN A 159 -3.18 41.76 9.56
CA ASN A 159 -2.84 41.39 10.95
C ASN A 159 -1.56 40.54 10.97
N ARG A 160 -0.58 41.07 11.69
CA ARG A 160 0.75 40.50 11.89
C ARG A 160 0.72 39.68 13.19
N PHE A 161 0.89 38.37 13.11
CA PHE A 161 1.44 37.59 14.22
C PHE A 161 2.44 36.54 13.71
N PRO A 162 3.55 36.32 14.44
CA PRO A 162 4.76 35.71 13.92
C PRO A 162 4.70 34.18 13.95
N VAL A 163 5.25 33.56 12.91
CA VAL A 163 5.59 32.15 12.85
C VAL A 163 6.87 31.95 13.66
N PHE A 164 6.81 31.17 14.73
CA PHE A 164 8.02 30.64 15.38
C PHE A 164 8.48 29.39 14.62
N PHE A 165 9.73 29.45 14.16
CA PHE A 165 10.54 28.33 13.67
C PHE A 165 10.64 27.23 14.73
N ASN A 166 10.84 25.98 14.28
CA ASN A 166 11.85 25.15 14.92
C ASN A 166 12.51 24.23 13.88
N ASP A 167 13.74 24.60 13.53
CA ASP A 167 14.78 23.72 13.02
C ASP A 167 15.35 22.92 14.20
N GLN A 168 15.24 21.59 14.16
CA GLN A 168 16.29 20.64 14.56
C GLN A 168 15.93 19.23 14.10
#